data_AF-A0A6J1P7D1-F1
#
_entry.id   AF-A0A6J1P7D1-F1
#
_cell.length_a   1.000
_cell.length_b   1.000
_cell.length_c   1.000
_cell.angle_alpha   90.00
_cell.angle_beta   90.00
_cell.angle_gamma   90.00
#
_symmetry.space_group_name_H-M   'P 1'
#
loop_
_entity.id
_entity.type
_entity.pdbx_description
1 polymer ?
#
loop_
_entity_poly.entity_id
_entity_poly.type
_entity_poly.pdbx_seq_one_letter_code
_entity_poly.pdbx_strand_id
1 'polypeptide(L)'
;MFVFSGQSGANITNALFQFDFESHTWSRVCTEHLLRSAGPAPARRYGHVMLHHARHLYVFGGAADSTLPSDLHCYDLDTQMWYVCVTRLCA
;
A
#
# COMPACT_ATOMS: atom_id res chain seq x y z
N MET A 1 5.21 12.75 -2.66
CA MET A 1 5.70 11.62 -1.83
C MET A 1 4.53 10.76 -1.41
N PHE A 2 4.67 9.44 -1.36
CA PHE A 2 3.62 8.54 -0.89
C PHE A 2 4.00 7.91 0.45
N VAL A 3 3.02 7.81 1.35
CA VAL A 3 3.17 7.13 2.64
C VAL A 3 1.99 6.19 2.81
N PHE A 4 2.29 4.91 3.01
CA PHE A 4 1.28 3.89 3.23
C PHE A 4 1.32 3.42 4.68
N SER A 5 0.14 3.25 5.27
CA SER A 5 -0.04 2.56 6.55
C SER A 5 0.81 3.19 7.69
N GLY A 6 1.33 2.39 8.61
CA GLY A 6 2.13 2.86 9.75
C GLY A 6 1.37 2.86 11.08
N GLN A 7 2.10 3.15 12.15
CA GLN A 7 1.61 3.05 13.53
C GLN A 7 1.80 4.38 14.28
N SER A 8 0.73 4.86 14.91
CA SER A 8 0.75 5.98 15.86
C SER A 8 0.12 5.51 17.18
N GLY A 9 0.96 5.21 18.17
CA GLY A 9 0.52 4.56 19.41
C GLY A 9 -0.09 3.19 19.11
N ALA A 10 -1.34 2.97 19.55
CA ALA A 10 -2.09 1.74 19.28
C ALA A 10 -2.83 1.76 17.92
N ASN A 11 -2.85 2.90 17.22
CA ASN A 11 -3.57 3.03 15.97
C ASN A 11 -2.68 2.62 14.79
N ILE A 12 -3.10 1.56 14.10
CA ILE A 12 -2.50 1.11 12.85
C ILE A 12 -3.54 1.33 11.74
N THR A 13 -3.13 1.96 10.65
CA THR A 13 -3.99 2.26 9.49
C THR A 13 -3.57 1.45 8.27
N ASN A 14 -4.42 1.31 7.27
CA ASN A 14 -4.09 0.84 5.91
C ASN A 14 -4.32 1.93 4.84
N ALA A 15 -4.40 3.20 5.27
CA ALA A 15 -4.58 4.32 4.36
C ALA A 15 -3.29 4.61 3.56
N LEU A 16 -3.48 5.05 2.32
CA LEU A 16 -2.44 5.62 1.48
C LEU A 16 -2.58 7.15 1.47
N PHE A 17 -1.50 7.85 1.76
CA PHE A 17 -1.42 9.30 1.72
C PHE A 17 -0.43 9.77 0.68
N GLN A 18 -0.76 10.89 0.05
CA GLN A 18 0.14 11.62 -0.83
C GLN A 18 0.46 12.97 -0.21
N PHE A 19 1.74 13.31 -0.18
CA PHE A 19 2.22 14.66 0.06
C PHE A 19 2.59 15.32 -1.26
N ASP A 20 1.99 16.47 -1.50
CA ASP A 20 2.36 17.37 -2.59
C ASP A 20 3.40 18.39 -2.09
N PHE A 21 4.53 18.48 -2.79
CA PHE A 21 5.64 19.36 -2.39
C PHE A 21 5.48 20.79 -2.90
N GLU A 22 4.63 21.04 -3.89
CA GLU A 22 4.39 22.39 -4.40
C GLU A 22 3.37 23.12 -3.53
N SER A 23 2.26 22.45 -3.19
CA SER A 23 1.23 23.00 -2.31
C SER A 23 1.49 22.76 -0.82
N HIS A 24 2.47 21.92 -0.47
CA HIS A 24 2.76 21.49 0.91
C HIS A 24 1.56 20.89 1.64
N THR A 25 0.73 20.12 0.93
CA THR A 25 -0.49 19.53 1.50
C THR A 25 -0.47 18.02 1.47
N TRP A 26 -1.09 17.43 2.49
CA TRP A 26 -1.38 16.01 2.55
C TRP A 26 -2.79 15.75 2.03
N SER A 27 -2.94 14.74 1.18
CA SER A 27 -4.24 14.23 0.74
C SER A 27 -4.32 12.72 0.95
N ARG A 28 -5.51 12.24 1.30
CA ARG A 28 -5.78 10.80 1.38
C ARG A 28 -6.06 10.30 -0.03
N VAL A 29 -5.33 9.28 -0.46
CA VAL A 29 -5.61 8.60 -1.73
C VAL A 29 -6.78 7.65 -1.51
N CYS A 30 -7.84 7.79 -2.31
CA CYS A 30 -8.96 6.86 -2.28
C CYS A 30 -8.52 5.52 -2.84
N THR A 31 -8.51 4.49 -2.00
CA THR A 31 -8.12 3.12 -2.35
C THR A 31 -9.30 2.14 -2.33
N GLU A 32 -10.49 2.63 -1.98
CA GLU A 32 -11.74 1.87 -2.00
C GLU A 32 -12.31 1.90 -3.42
N HIS A 33 -12.44 0.73 -4.04
CA HIS A 33 -13.02 0.62 -5.37
C HIS A 33 -14.24 -0.28 -5.37
N LEU A 34 -15.31 0.17 -6.04
CA LEU A 34 -16.59 -0.55 -6.12
C LEU A 34 -16.57 -1.68 -7.17
N LEU A 35 -15.55 -1.71 -8.03
CA LEU A 35 -15.42 -2.70 -9.09
C LEU A 35 -14.78 -3.99 -8.57
N ARG A 36 -15.38 -5.14 -8.94
CA ARG A 36 -14.97 -6.49 -8.52
C ARG A 36 -13.55 -6.91 -8.94
N SER A 37 -12.94 -6.19 -9.88
CA SER A 37 -11.63 -6.53 -10.45
C SER A 37 -10.44 -6.01 -9.64
N ALA A 38 -10.67 -5.12 -8.66
CA ALA A 38 -9.63 -4.65 -7.77
C ALA A 38 -9.30 -5.70 -6.71
N GLY A 39 -8.02 -5.96 -6.49
CA GLY A 39 -7.56 -6.72 -5.33
C GLY A 39 -7.75 -5.95 -4.03
N PRO A 40 -7.79 -6.63 -2.87
CA PRO A 40 -7.92 -5.94 -1.60
C PRO A 40 -6.67 -5.10 -1.30
N ALA A 41 -6.88 -3.93 -0.69
CA ALA A 41 -5.79 -3.19 -0.09
C ALA A 41 -5.07 -4.07 0.95
N PRO A 42 -3.74 -3.91 1.13
CA PRO A 42 -3.03 -4.63 2.17
C PRO A 42 -3.69 -4.40 3.53
N ALA A 43 -3.75 -5.44 4.37
CA ALA A 43 -4.14 -5.30 5.77
C ALA A 43 -3.29 -4.22 6.47
N ARG A 44 -3.89 -3.54 7.46
CA ARG A 44 -3.20 -2.56 8.32
C ARG A 44 -1.92 -3.19 8.88
N ARG A 45 -0.78 -2.51 8.72
CA ARG A 45 0.53 -3.09 9.05
C ARG A 45 1.55 -2.03 9.48
N TYR A 46 2.62 -2.46 10.11
CA TYR A 46 3.75 -1.59 10.45
C TYR A 46 5.07 -2.30 10.18
N GLY A 47 6.16 -1.53 10.11
CA GLY A 47 7.49 -2.07 9.79
C GLY A 47 7.58 -2.73 8.40
N HIS A 48 6.65 -2.43 7.49
CA HIS A 48 6.70 -2.88 6.11
C HIS A 48 7.68 -2.01 5.31
N VAL A 49 8.10 -2.51 4.16
CA VAL A 49 8.83 -1.71 3.17
C VAL A 49 7.91 -1.29 2.05
N MET A 50 8.10 -0.07 1.55
CA MET A 50 7.38 0.48 0.42
C MET A 50 8.36 1.05 -0.60
N LEU A 51 8.14 0.72 -1.88
CA LEU A 51 9.00 1.14 -2.98
C LEU A 51 8.13 1.66 -4.13
N HIS A 52 8.58 2.74 -4.76
CA HIS A 52 7.97 3.28 -5.96
C HIS A 52 8.79 2.90 -7.18
N HIS A 53 8.15 2.33 -8.21
CA HIS A 53 8.80 2.06 -9.48
C HIS A 53 7.83 2.29 -10.64
N ALA A 54 8.23 3.17 -11.56
CA ALA A 54 7.41 3.63 -12.68
C ALA A 54 6.05 4.17 -12.22
N ARG A 55 4.96 3.45 -12.50
CA ARG A 55 3.58 3.81 -12.12
C ARG A 55 3.02 3.02 -10.94
N HIS A 56 3.86 2.22 -10.29
CA HIS A 56 3.41 1.27 -9.27
C HIS A 56 4.08 1.54 -7.92
N LEU A 57 3.29 1.40 -6.86
CA LEU A 57 3.77 1.37 -5.48
C LEU A 57 3.72 -0.07 -4.97
N TYR A 58 4.85 -0.59 -4.55
CA TYR A 58 4.99 -1.94 -4.03
C TYR A 58 5.08 -1.92 -2.51
N VAL A 59 4.34 -2.81 -1.84
CA VAL A 59 4.34 -2.97 -0.38
C VAL A 59 4.63 -4.42 -0.07
N PHE A 60 5.66 -4.66 0.74
CA PHE A 60 6.08 -6.00 1.13
C PHE A 60 6.34 -6.11 2.64
N GLY A 61 5.98 -7.25 3.20
CA GLY A 61 6.31 -7.61 4.58
C GLY A 61 5.57 -6.76 5.62
N GLY A 62 6.27 -6.55 6.74
CA GLY A 62 5.75 -5.92 7.95
C GLY A 62 4.99 -6.89 8.84
N ALA A 63 4.48 -6.37 9.95
CA ALA A 63 3.59 -7.09 10.86
C ALA A 63 2.17 -6.57 10.67
N ALA A 64 1.23 -7.49 10.47
CA ALA A 64 -0.21 -7.21 10.38
C ALA A 64 -0.93 -8.02 11.46
N ASP A 65 -1.48 -7.32 12.45
CA ASP A 65 -2.06 -7.93 13.65
C ASP A 65 -1.06 -8.92 14.32
N SER A 66 -1.40 -10.21 14.36
CA SER A 66 -0.56 -11.29 14.91
C SER A 66 0.19 -12.10 13.85
N THR A 67 0.26 -11.60 12.61
CA THR A 67 0.85 -12.30 11.46
C THR A 67 2.02 -11.52 10.84
N LEU A 68 2.88 -12.23 10.12
CA LEU A 68 3.96 -11.68 9.30
C LEU A 68 3.68 -11.99 7.82
N PRO A 69 2.91 -11.15 7.11
CA PRO A 69 2.55 -11.41 5.73
C PRO A 69 3.78 -11.42 4.83
N SER A 70 3.82 -12.36 3.89
CA SER A 70 4.86 -12.47 2.86
C SER A 70 4.37 -12.11 1.46
N ASP A 71 3.12 -11.66 1.34
CA ASP A 71 2.55 -11.23 0.07
C ASP A 71 3.16 -9.90 -0.39
N LEU A 72 3.45 -9.81 -1.68
CA LEU A 72 3.79 -8.55 -2.34
C LEU A 72 2.52 -7.91 -2.87
N HIS A 73 2.19 -6.72 -2.37
CA HIS A 73 1.07 -5.94 -2.90
C HIS A 73 1.59 -4.84 -3.84
N CYS A 74 0.77 -4.50 -4.84
CA CYS A 74 1.04 -3.45 -5.80
C CYS A 74 -0.18 -2.52 -5.91
N TYR A 75 0.05 -1.21 -5.83
CA TYR A 75 -0.93 -0.19 -6.15
C TYR A 75 -0.56 0.46 -7.49
N ASP A 76 -1.47 0.45 -8.44
CA ASP A 76 -1.32 1.09 -9.75
C ASP A 76 -1.85 2.52 -9.68
N LEU A 77 -0.99 3.51 -9.95
CA LEU A 77 -1.31 4.93 -9.82
C LEU A 77 -2.30 5.45 -10.88
N ASP A 78 -2.35 4.82 -12.06
CA ASP A 78 -3.24 5.25 -13.14
C ASP A 78 -4.66 4.76 -12.86
N THR A 79 -4.78 3.49 -12.50
CA THR A 79 -6.07 2.84 -12.25
C THR A 79 -6.57 3.04 -10.83
N GLN A 80 -5.69 3.47 -9.93
CA GLN A 80 -5.95 3.66 -8.50
C GLN A 80 -6.43 2.38 -7.79
N MET A 81 -5.93 1.22 -8.23
CA MET A 81 -6.32 -0.09 -7.73
C MET A 81 -5.16 -0.86 -7.10
N TRP A 82 -5.49 -1.68 -6.08
CA TRP A 82 -4.58 -2.63 -5.47
C TRP A 82 -4.64 -3.99 -6.17
N TYR A 83 -3.51 -4.69 -6.17
CA TYR A 83 -3.36 -6.07 -6.66
C TYR A 83 -2.41 -6.84 -5.74
N VAL A 84 -2.61 -8.15 -5.62
CA VAL A 84 -1.60 -9.05 -5.06
C VAL A 84 -0.72 -9.53 -6.20
N CYS A 85 0.58 -9.23 -6.13
CA CYS A 85 1.55 -9.66 -7.13
C CYS A 85 1.78 -11.16 -6.99
N VAL A 86 1.54 -11.90 -8.07
CA VAL A 86 1.97 -13.30 -8.15
C VAL A 86 3.43 -13.31 -8.56
N THR A 87 4.33 -13.52 -7.59
CA THR A 87 5.74 -13.74 -7.89
C THR A 87 5.94 -15.18 -8.34
N ARG A 88 6.48 -15.36 -9.55
CA ARG A 88 7.06 -16.66 -9.92
C ARG A 88 8.45 -16.67 -9.33
N LEU A 89 8.71 -17.59 -8.40
CA LEU A 89 10.07 -17.91 -8.00
C LEU A 89 10.76 -18.50 -9.24
N CYS A 90 11.71 -17.76 -9.81
CA CYS A 90 12.66 -18.36 -10.73
C CYS A 90 13.59 -19.24 -9.89
N ALA A 91 13.55 -20.55 -10.15
CA ALA A 91 14.49 -21.53 -9.59
C ALA A 91 15.85 -21.43 -10.28
#